data_AF-A0A1C4ZZG8-F1
#
_entry.id   AF-A0A1C4ZZG8-F1
#
_cell.length_a   1.000
_cell.length_b   1.000
_cell.length_c   1.000
_cell.angle_alpha   90.00
_cell.angle_beta   90.00
_cell.angle_gamma   90.00
#
_symmetry.space_group_name_H-M   'P 1'
#
loop_
_entity.id
_entity.type
_entity.pdbx_description
1 polymer ?
#
loop_
_entity_poly.entity_id
_entity_poly.type
_entity_poly.pdbx_seq_one_letter_code
_entity_poly.pdbx_strand_id
1 'polypeptide(L)'
;MPPDTWGGLWLLRRMQEEGHRVPVVVLSGEGSLDQAMDATNAGAAKYVTKAIAAEKLAAVVEEVLADLRQRSRSDLQHLPLPVALGLQRYESETVANLRLRAGHAAMEDALRFIGAVGLGELLSGDPEARVPRPVLAPHMMLGKWVDLLKALGTRLTQDSYAGQVIRSLDLDALAVVKAGRNVVSHRSERPNDEVARMIDEVDPLLEQFAAALRHIPGRTVMIADTLRLNSKRYVVAAFRMTGTGPVLPSAKLTSSISPKEHSVGLYRTGVDSWIPIGPWMTARPGKGRGEWQVSVIDGVTQGSRGRPAKLAYQPFGEGDKWETEADEDTDQLIRRSTAR
;
A
#
# COMPACT_ATOMS: atom_id res chain seq x y z
N MET A 1 10.10 38.34 15.88
CA MET A 1 10.86 37.11 15.63
C MET A 1 10.33 36.51 14.34
N PRO A 2 11.14 36.18 13.31
CA PRO A 2 10.61 36.01 11.98
C PRO A 2 9.90 34.65 11.83
N PRO A 3 8.63 34.62 11.40
CA PRO A 3 7.80 33.42 11.25
C PRO A 3 8.23 32.48 10.11
N ASP A 4 9.32 32.82 9.39
CA ASP A 4 9.74 32.12 8.17
C ASP A 4 10.58 30.86 8.43
N THR A 5 10.92 30.57 9.70
CA THR A 5 11.76 29.41 10.06
C THR A 5 11.12 28.48 11.10
N TRP A 6 9.98 28.86 11.68
CA TRP A 6 9.23 28.08 12.66
C TRP A 6 7.78 28.60 12.78
N GLY A 7 6.84 27.75 13.21
CA GLY A 7 5.43 28.12 13.40
C GLY A 7 4.46 27.30 12.54
N GLY A 8 3.14 27.54 12.71
CA GLY A 8 2.09 26.75 12.06
C GLY A 8 2.09 26.88 10.53
N LEU A 9 2.21 28.10 10.00
CA LEU A 9 2.29 28.34 8.55
C LEU A 9 3.58 27.79 7.94
N TRP A 10 4.71 27.93 8.64
CA TRP A 10 5.98 27.34 8.23
C TRP A 10 5.88 25.81 8.14
N LEU A 11 5.31 25.16 9.16
CA LEU A 11 5.11 23.71 9.17
C LEU A 11 4.22 23.27 8.02
N LEU A 12 3.12 23.99 7.78
CA LEU A 12 2.19 23.68 6.71
C LEU A 12 2.84 23.77 5.32
N ARG A 13 3.64 24.83 5.07
CA ARG A 13 4.44 24.95 3.85
C ARG A 13 5.46 23.82 3.71
N ARG A 14 6.17 23.47 4.79
CA ARG A 14 7.11 22.34 4.81
C ARG A 14 6.42 21.02 4.48
N MET A 15 5.25 20.77 5.06
CA MET A 15 4.44 19.60 4.76
C MET A 15 4.07 19.55 3.26
N GLN A 16 3.68 20.69 2.68
CA GLN A 16 3.36 20.77 1.26
C GLN A 16 4.60 20.55 0.37
N GLU A 17 5.73 21.18 0.69
CA GLU A 17 7.02 21.05 -0.02
C GLU A 17 7.54 19.60 -0.01
N GLU A 18 7.39 18.91 1.11
CA GLU A 18 7.73 17.49 1.27
C GLU A 18 6.69 16.55 0.63
N GLY A 19 5.59 17.10 0.09
CA GLY A 19 4.55 16.35 -0.60
C GLY A 19 3.62 15.56 0.33
N HIS A 20 3.52 15.93 1.61
CA HIS A 20 2.52 15.37 2.52
C HIS A 20 1.13 15.73 2.00
N ARG A 21 0.24 14.74 1.97
CA ARG A 21 -1.14 14.91 1.46
C ARG A 21 -2.19 14.87 2.57
N VAL A 22 -1.76 14.82 3.83
CA VAL A 22 -2.66 14.79 4.98
C VAL A 22 -3.35 16.15 5.08
N PRO A 23 -4.69 16.21 5.15
CA PRO A 23 -5.37 17.48 5.28
C PRO A 23 -5.12 18.07 6.67
N VAL A 24 -4.80 19.36 6.70
CA VAL A 24 -4.51 20.08 7.95
C VAL A 24 -5.66 21.03 8.26
N VAL A 25 -6.26 20.90 9.45
CA VAL A 25 -7.18 21.89 9.99
C VAL A 25 -6.38 22.84 10.88
N VAL A 26 -6.31 24.11 10.51
CA VAL A 26 -5.57 25.12 11.29
C VAL A 26 -6.47 25.67 12.39
N LEU A 27 -5.95 25.66 13.62
CA LEU A 27 -6.60 26.24 14.80
C LEU A 27 -5.85 27.48 15.27
N SER A 28 -6.47 28.66 15.19
CA SER A 28 -5.83 29.94 15.55
C SER A 28 -6.57 30.70 16.64
N GLY A 29 -5.82 31.43 17.47
CA GLY A 29 -6.40 32.37 18.44
C GLY A 29 -6.83 33.70 17.83
N GLU A 30 -6.19 34.09 16.73
CA GLU A 30 -6.52 35.30 15.98
C GLU A 30 -7.52 34.95 14.87
N GLY A 31 -8.57 35.75 14.71
CA GLY A 31 -9.68 35.47 13.79
C GLY A 31 -9.63 36.30 12.50
N SER A 32 -8.48 36.86 12.13
CA SER A 32 -8.41 37.72 10.95
C SER A 32 -8.61 36.92 9.66
N LEU A 33 -9.31 37.52 8.69
CA LEU A 33 -9.54 36.92 7.38
C LEU A 33 -8.21 36.65 6.66
N ASP A 34 -7.25 37.56 6.78
CA ASP A 34 -5.94 37.45 6.13
C ASP A 34 -5.17 36.20 6.58
N GLN A 35 -5.19 35.88 7.87
CA GLN A 35 -4.55 34.65 8.37
C GLN A 35 -5.24 33.37 7.92
N ALA A 36 -6.57 33.38 7.83
CA ALA A 36 -7.31 32.25 7.30
C ALA A 36 -6.98 32.03 5.81
N MET A 37 -6.84 33.12 5.05
CA MET A 37 -6.41 33.07 3.65
C MET A 37 -4.96 32.56 3.53
N ASP A 38 -4.04 33.05 4.36
CA ASP A 38 -2.64 32.59 4.38
C ASP A 38 -2.54 31.09 4.69
N ALA A 39 -3.30 30.61 5.67
CA ALA A 39 -3.38 29.19 6.01
C ALA A 39 -3.91 28.35 4.85
N THR A 40 -4.98 28.81 4.20
CA THR A 40 -5.58 28.11 3.04
C THR A 40 -4.60 28.07 1.87
N ASN A 41 -3.95 29.19 1.56
CA ASN A 41 -2.93 29.29 0.51
C ASN A 41 -1.71 28.40 0.79
N ALA A 42 -1.36 28.21 2.06
CA ALA A 42 -0.30 27.30 2.48
C ALA A 42 -0.73 25.81 2.45
N GLY A 43 -1.99 25.49 2.14
CA GLY A 43 -2.48 24.12 1.98
C GLY A 43 -3.36 23.60 3.13
N ALA A 44 -3.85 24.46 4.01
CA ALA A 44 -4.81 24.06 5.03
C ALA A 44 -6.13 23.63 4.36
N ALA A 45 -6.71 22.53 4.84
CA ALA A 45 -8.02 22.08 4.40
C ALA A 45 -9.13 22.98 4.93
N LYS A 46 -9.03 23.38 6.21
CA LYS A 46 -9.98 24.27 6.89
C LYS A 46 -9.26 25.10 7.95
N TYR A 47 -9.91 26.19 8.35
CA TYR A 47 -9.46 27.08 9.41
C TYR A 47 -10.56 27.25 10.46
N VAL A 48 -10.18 27.15 11.74
CA VAL A 48 -11.10 27.31 12.88
C VAL A 48 -10.47 28.25 13.90
N THR A 49 -11.26 29.19 14.43
CA THR A 49 -10.81 30.04 15.52
C THR A 49 -11.01 29.34 16.87
N LYS A 50 -10.07 29.50 17.79
CA LYS A 50 -10.13 28.92 19.14
C LYS A 50 -11.40 29.32 19.90
N ALA A 51 -11.94 30.51 19.62
CA ALA A 51 -13.17 31.02 20.23
C ALA A 51 -14.41 30.14 19.94
N ILE A 52 -14.46 29.48 18.79
CA ILE A 52 -15.61 28.64 18.38
C ILE A 52 -15.24 27.16 18.22
N ALA A 53 -14.01 26.79 18.53
CA ALA A 53 -13.48 25.46 18.28
C ALA A 53 -14.22 24.38 19.07
N ALA A 54 -14.63 24.68 20.32
CA ALA A 54 -15.37 23.76 21.16
C ALA A 54 -16.70 23.31 20.51
N GLU A 55 -17.34 24.18 19.73
CA GLU A 55 -18.62 23.91 19.09
C GLU A 55 -18.46 23.37 17.67
N LYS A 56 -17.48 23.88 16.90
CA LYS A 56 -17.40 23.65 15.45
C LYS A 56 -16.32 22.69 15.01
N LEU A 57 -15.28 22.45 15.82
CA LEU A 57 -14.13 21.67 15.36
C LEU A 57 -14.50 20.24 14.96
N ALA A 58 -15.39 19.59 15.71
CA ALA A 58 -15.85 18.23 15.38
C ALA A 58 -16.52 18.18 13.99
N ALA A 59 -17.49 19.08 13.74
CA ALA A 59 -18.18 19.16 12.45
C ALA A 59 -17.22 19.49 11.29
N VAL A 60 -16.24 20.38 11.53
CA VAL A 60 -15.21 20.72 10.53
C VAL A 60 -14.31 19.52 10.21
N VAL A 61 -13.92 18.75 11.23
CA VAL A 61 -13.12 17.54 11.04
C VAL A 61 -13.94 16.49 10.28
N GLU A 62 -15.22 16.31 10.61
CA GLU A 62 -16.12 15.40 9.89
C GLU A 62 -16.27 15.78 8.41
N GLU A 63 -16.42 17.07 8.11
CA GLU A 63 -16.46 17.60 6.74
C GLU A 63 -15.16 17.27 5.99
N VAL A 64 -14.00 17.55 6.59
CA VAL A 64 -12.69 17.25 5.99
C VAL A 64 -12.51 15.74 5.76
N LEU A 65 -12.96 14.91 6.69
CA LEU A 65 -12.90 13.45 6.54
C LEU A 65 -13.87 12.93 5.48
N ALA A 66 -15.04 13.55 5.31
CA ALA A 66 -15.96 13.23 4.22
C ALA A 66 -15.36 13.60 2.85
N ASP A 67 -14.79 14.80 2.73
CA ASP A 67 -14.08 15.24 1.52
C ASP A 67 -12.92 14.30 1.16
N LEU A 68 -12.15 13.88 2.17
CA LEU A 68 -11.08 12.91 1.97
C LEU A 68 -11.58 11.59 1.40
N ARG A 69 -12.65 11.03 1.98
CA ARG A 69 -13.24 9.76 1.52
C ARG A 69 -13.69 9.84 0.06
N GLN A 70 -14.31 10.95 -0.32
CA GLN A 70 -14.73 11.18 -1.70
C GLN A 70 -13.54 11.30 -2.67
N ARG A 71 -12.46 11.97 -2.24
CA ARG A 71 -11.24 12.15 -3.05
C ARG A 71 -10.34 10.93 -3.09
N SER A 72 -10.35 10.05 -2.09
CA SER A 72 -9.49 8.86 -2.06
C SER A 72 -9.86 7.84 -3.14
N ARG A 73 -11.14 7.78 -3.53
CA ARG A 73 -11.64 6.83 -4.54
C ARG A 73 -11.43 7.32 -5.97
N SER A 74 -11.50 8.63 -6.19
CA SER A 74 -11.38 9.25 -7.52
C SER A 74 -9.93 9.40 -7.98
N ASP A 75 -8.96 9.43 -7.07
CA ASP A 75 -7.56 9.73 -7.37
C ASP A 75 -6.68 8.46 -7.52
N LEU A 76 -7.11 7.53 -8.38
CA LEU A 76 -6.45 6.24 -8.57
C LEU A 76 -5.00 6.36 -9.06
N GLN A 77 -4.66 7.43 -9.78
CA GLN A 77 -3.33 7.66 -10.39
C GLN A 77 -2.17 7.69 -9.37
N HIS A 78 -2.47 7.97 -8.10
CA HIS A 78 -1.48 8.06 -7.03
C HIS A 78 -1.44 6.83 -6.11
N LEU A 79 -2.37 5.91 -6.29
CA LEU A 79 -2.37 4.65 -5.57
C LEU A 79 -1.39 3.66 -6.23
N PRO A 80 -0.81 2.74 -5.46
CA PRO A 80 -0.02 1.66 -6.04
C PRO A 80 -0.84 0.85 -7.04
N LEU A 81 -0.22 0.48 -8.17
CA LEU A 81 -0.87 -0.21 -9.29
C LEU A 81 -1.73 -1.40 -8.85
N PRO A 82 -1.25 -2.33 -7.98
CA PRO A 82 -2.08 -3.43 -7.48
C PRO A 82 -3.41 -3.01 -6.85
N VAL A 83 -3.40 -1.91 -6.09
CA VAL A 83 -4.56 -1.40 -5.37
C VAL A 83 -5.46 -0.60 -6.31
N ALA A 84 -4.86 0.23 -7.16
CA ALA A 84 -5.57 1.04 -8.14
C ALA A 84 -6.40 0.18 -9.10
N LEU A 85 -5.84 -0.94 -9.60
CA LEU A 85 -6.55 -1.87 -10.48
C LEU A 85 -7.75 -2.53 -9.80
N GLY A 86 -7.59 -2.96 -8.53
CA GLY A 86 -8.67 -3.54 -7.75
C GLY A 86 -9.83 -2.55 -7.55
N LEU A 87 -9.50 -1.32 -7.12
CA LEU A 87 -10.48 -0.26 -6.91
C LEU A 87 -11.16 0.16 -8.22
N GLN A 88 -10.43 0.28 -9.33
CA GLN A 88 -11.03 0.60 -10.62
C GLN A 88 -12.09 -0.42 -11.02
N ARG A 89 -11.77 -1.72 -10.90
CA ARG A 89 -12.74 -2.79 -11.19
C ARG A 89 -13.98 -2.67 -10.32
N TYR A 90 -13.78 -2.46 -9.02
CA TYR A 90 -14.86 -2.27 -8.07
C TYR A 90 -15.78 -1.09 -8.44
N GLU A 91 -15.20 0.07 -8.75
CA GLU A 91 -15.95 1.29 -9.12
C GLU A 91 -16.67 1.16 -10.47
N SER A 92 -16.08 0.42 -11.41
CA SER A 92 -16.66 0.23 -12.75
C SER A 92 -17.82 -0.77 -12.79
N GLU A 93 -17.98 -1.57 -11.74
CA GLU A 93 -18.95 -2.66 -11.73
C GLU A 93 -20.34 -2.18 -11.27
N THR A 94 -21.34 -2.44 -12.11
CA THR A 94 -22.71 -1.95 -11.90
C THR A 94 -23.62 -3.02 -11.31
N VAL A 95 -23.28 -4.30 -11.48
CA VAL A 95 -24.06 -5.41 -10.92
C VAL A 95 -23.64 -5.65 -9.49
N ALA A 96 -24.54 -5.45 -8.52
CA ALA A 96 -24.24 -5.48 -7.09
C ALA A 96 -23.44 -6.73 -6.63
N ASN A 97 -23.83 -7.93 -7.08
CA ASN A 97 -23.11 -9.17 -6.75
C ASN A 97 -21.67 -9.19 -7.32
N LEU A 98 -21.48 -8.70 -8.55
CA LEU A 98 -20.16 -8.62 -9.16
C LEU A 98 -19.32 -7.52 -8.48
N ARG A 99 -19.94 -6.40 -8.12
CA ARG A 99 -19.29 -5.30 -7.40
C ARG A 99 -18.79 -5.76 -6.05
N LEU A 100 -19.61 -6.50 -5.29
CA LEU A 100 -19.20 -7.10 -4.03
C LEU A 100 -18.00 -8.06 -4.20
N ARG A 101 -18.01 -8.91 -5.25
CA ARG A 101 -16.88 -9.79 -5.57
C ARG A 101 -15.62 -9.00 -5.94
N ALA A 102 -15.75 -7.95 -6.74
CA ALA A 102 -14.66 -7.05 -7.08
C ALA A 102 -14.11 -6.34 -5.84
N GLY A 103 -14.97 -6.00 -4.88
CA GLY A 103 -14.58 -5.36 -3.62
C GLY A 103 -13.78 -6.29 -2.72
N HIS A 104 -14.22 -7.55 -2.58
CA HIS A 104 -13.43 -8.58 -1.89
C HIS A 104 -12.06 -8.80 -2.56
N ALA A 105 -12.02 -8.86 -3.90
CA ALA A 105 -10.78 -9.02 -4.64
C ALA A 105 -9.84 -7.81 -4.46
N ALA A 106 -10.37 -6.58 -4.54
CA ALA A 106 -9.60 -5.35 -4.34
C ALA A 106 -8.99 -5.28 -2.94
N MET A 107 -9.73 -5.72 -1.92
CA MET A 107 -9.22 -5.79 -0.56
C MET A 107 -8.12 -6.84 -0.40
N GLU A 108 -8.28 -8.02 -1.01
CA GLU A 108 -7.22 -9.03 -1.07
C GLU A 108 -5.97 -8.50 -1.75
N ASP A 109 -6.12 -7.78 -2.87
CA ASP A 109 -5.00 -7.17 -3.59
C ASP A 109 -4.28 -6.13 -2.71
N ALA A 110 -5.02 -5.31 -1.94
CA ALA A 110 -4.44 -4.35 -1.01
C ALA A 110 -3.69 -5.02 0.15
N LEU A 111 -4.27 -6.07 0.74
CA LEU A 111 -3.64 -6.85 1.81
C LEU A 111 -2.37 -7.55 1.34
N ARG A 112 -2.42 -8.17 0.16
CA ARG A 112 -1.28 -8.81 -0.51
C ARG A 112 -0.16 -7.80 -0.76
N PHE A 113 -0.50 -6.66 -1.34
CA PHE A 113 0.45 -5.60 -1.64
C PHE A 113 1.17 -5.12 -0.37
N ILE A 114 0.42 -4.73 0.67
CA ILE A 114 0.99 -4.26 1.93
C ILE A 114 1.79 -5.35 2.64
N GLY A 115 1.29 -6.60 2.63
CA GLY A 115 1.98 -7.73 3.21
C GLY A 115 3.35 -7.98 2.57
N ALA A 116 3.42 -7.95 1.24
CA ALA A 116 4.68 -8.12 0.52
C ALA A 116 5.66 -6.97 0.78
N VAL A 117 5.20 -5.72 0.74
CA VAL A 117 6.05 -4.56 1.05
C VAL A 117 6.58 -4.65 2.49
N GLY A 118 5.71 -4.99 3.44
CA GLY A 118 6.10 -5.13 4.84
C GLY A 118 7.07 -6.28 5.10
N LEU A 119 6.99 -7.38 4.34
CA LEU A 119 8.01 -8.44 4.39
C LEU A 119 9.36 -7.92 3.89
N GLY A 120 9.38 -7.19 2.77
CA GLY A 120 10.60 -6.56 2.24
C GLY A 120 11.25 -5.61 3.24
N GLU A 121 10.45 -4.72 3.85
CA GLU A 121 10.93 -3.78 4.88
C GLU A 121 11.45 -4.50 6.14
N LEU A 122 10.73 -5.52 6.63
CA LEU A 122 11.14 -6.30 7.80
C LEU A 122 12.50 -6.97 7.58
N LEU A 123 12.65 -7.67 6.45
CA LEU A 123 13.83 -8.50 6.18
C LEU A 123 15.04 -7.67 5.74
N SER A 124 14.81 -6.50 5.14
CA SER A 124 15.88 -5.55 4.82
C SER A 124 16.34 -4.75 6.04
N GLY A 125 15.45 -4.55 7.02
CA GLY A 125 15.74 -3.78 8.23
C GLY A 125 16.46 -4.57 9.33
N ASP A 126 16.35 -5.90 9.32
CA ASP A 126 16.94 -6.78 10.34
C ASP A 126 17.41 -8.11 9.71
N PRO A 127 18.74 -8.36 9.62
CA PRO A 127 19.30 -9.60 9.07
C PRO A 127 18.86 -10.88 9.81
N GLU A 128 18.52 -10.77 11.10
CA GLU A 128 18.06 -11.88 11.93
C GLU A 128 16.54 -12.08 11.85
N ALA A 129 15.83 -11.18 11.16
CA ALA A 129 14.40 -11.30 11.01
C ALA A 129 14.03 -12.61 10.30
N ARG A 130 13.04 -13.28 10.90
CA ARG A 130 12.40 -14.47 10.32
C ARG A 130 11.12 -14.11 9.60
N VAL A 131 10.83 -14.86 8.55
CA VAL A 131 9.57 -14.79 7.80
C VAL A 131 8.42 -15.15 8.75
N PRO A 132 7.39 -14.29 8.88
CA PRO A 132 6.21 -14.60 9.65
C PRO A 132 5.54 -15.90 9.18
N ARG A 133 5.13 -16.74 10.14
CA ARG A 133 4.50 -18.05 9.90
C ARG A 133 3.35 -18.06 8.89
N PRO A 134 2.44 -17.06 8.83
CA PRO A 134 1.34 -17.10 7.87
C PRO A 134 1.80 -17.27 6.42
N VAL A 135 2.90 -16.62 6.02
CA VAL A 135 3.47 -16.66 4.64
C VAL A 135 4.02 -18.03 4.28
N LEU A 136 4.39 -18.83 5.27
CA LEU A 136 4.93 -20.17 5.09
C LEU A 136 3.85 -21.22 4.85
N ALA A 137 2.57 -20.82 4.76
CA ALA A 137 1.49 -21.71 4.38
C ALA A 137 1.57 -22.07 2.89
N PRO A 138 1.15 -23.28 2.48
CA PRO A 138 1.08 -23.65 1.06
C PRO A 138 0.14 -22.77 0.24
N HIS A 139 -0.87 -22.17 0.90
CA HIS A 139 -1.84 -21.26 0.28
C HIS A 139 -2.17 -20.09 1.22
N MET A 140 -2.14 -18.88 0.67
CA MET A 140 -2.38 -17.62 1.36
C MET A 140 -3.82 -17.14 1.18
N MET A 141 -4.74 -17.71 1.97
CA MET A 141 -6.12 -17.22 2.05
C MET A 141 -6.19 -15.83 2.72
N LEU A 142 -7.29 -15.09 2.51
CA LEU A 142 -7.52 -13.77 3.12
C LEU A 142 -7.21 -13.73 4.62
N GLY A 143 -7.64 -14.73 5.39
CA GLY A 143 -7.34 -14.80 6.83
C GLY A 143 -5.84 -14.85 7.14
N LYS A 144 -5.03 -15.54 6.32
CA LYS A 144 -3.56 -15.58 6.49
C LYS A 144 -2.90 -14.25 6.16
N TRP A 145 -3.46 -13.48 5.23
CA TRP A 145 -3.00 -12.11 4.98
C TRP A 145 -3.28 -11.19 6.16
N VAL A 146 -4.46 -11.28 6.78
CA VAL A 146 -4.78 -10.52 8.00
C VAL A 146 -3.83 -10.91 9.14
N ASP A 147 -3.63 -12.22 9.37
CA ASP A 147 -2.68 -12.72 10.37
C ASP A 147 -1.25 -12.21 10.11
N LEU A 148 -0.83 -12.16 8.84
CA LEU A 148 0.45 -11.60 8.44
C LEU A 148 0.55 -10.10 8.79
N LEU A 149 -0.45 -9.29 8.42
CA LEU A 149 -0.42 -7.86 8.73
C LEU A 149 -0.40 -7.59 10.23
N LYS A 150 -1.15 -8.36 11.02
CA LYS A 150 -1.08 -8.29 12.49
C LYS A 150 0.33 -8.60 13.01
N ALA A 151 0.97 -9.64 12.47
CA ALA A 151 2.35 -9.98 12.83
C ALA A 151 3.38 -8.95 12.37
N LEU A 152 3.16 -8.29 11.22
CA LEU A 152 4.03 -7.22 10.73
C LEU A 152 3.84 -5.93 11.53
N GLY A 153 2.61 -5.59 11.92
CA GLY A 153 2.29 -4.37 12.67
C GLY A 153 3.02 -4.28 14.01
N THR A 154 3.36 -5.42 14.63
CA THR A 154 4.12 -5.49 15.89
C THR A 154 5.64 -5.51 15.71
N ARG A 155 6.14 -5.75 14.48
CA ARG A 155 7.57 -5.94 14.20
C ARG A 155 8.17 -4.83 13.35
N LEU A 156 7.36 -4.15 12.56
CA LEU A 156 7.80 -3.06 11.71
C LEU A 156 7.95 -1.76 12.50
N THR A 157 8.98 -0.99 12.16
CA THR A 157 9.27 0.30 12.79
C THR A 157 8.16 1.32 12.56
N GLN A 158 8.13 2.40 13.36
CA GLN A 158 7.17 3.49 13.17
C GLN A 158 7.34 4.18 11.81
N ASP A 159 8.59 4.24 11.34
CA ASP A 159 8.92 4.86 10.09
C ASP A 159 8.67 3.97 8.89
N SER A 160 8.35 2.68 8.99
CA SER A 160 8.15 1.85 7.79
C SER A 160 6.88 2.23 7.01
N TYR A 161 6.92 2.07 5.68
CA TYR A 161 5.78 2.33 4.80
C TYR A 161 4.61 1.41 5.13
N ALA A 162 4.83 0.10 5.11
CA ALA A 162 3.78 -0.87 5.39
C ALA A 162 3.30 -0.77 6.84
N GLY A 163 4.19 -0.47 7.79
CA GLY A 163 3.81 -0.30 9.19
C GLY A 163 2.89 0.89 9.41
N GLN A 164 3.15 2.03 8.75
CA GLN A 164 2.25 3.19 8.81
C GLN A 164 0.88 2.88 8.22
N VAL A 165 0.83 2.19 7.07
CA VAL A 165 -0.44 1.73 6.49
C VAL A 165 -1.15 0.80 7.48
N ILE A 166 -0.49 -0.27 7.94
CA ILE A 166 -1.09 -1.27 8.84
C ILE A 166 -1.71 -0.62 10.08
N ARG A 167 -1.02 0.33 10.71
CA ARG A 167 -1.52 1.03 11.91
C ARG A 167 -2.73 1.92 11.66
N SER A 168 -2.95 2.34 10.41
CA SER A 168 -4.12 3.13 10.02
C SER A 168 -5.32 2.28 9.63
N LEU A 169 -5.19 0.95 9.58
CA LEU A 169 -6.25 0.01 9.21
C LEU A 169 -6.96 -0.56 10.43
N ASP A 170 -8.27 -0.77 10.31
CA ASP A 170 -9.03 -1.60 11.24
C ASP A 170 -8.95 -3.07 10.77
N LEU A 171 -7.92 -3.78 11.23
CA LEU A 171 -7.72 -5.18 10.88
C LEU A 171 -8.75 -6.13 11.51
N ASP A 172 -9.50 -5.68 12.52
CA ASP A 172 -10.55 -6.49 13.14
C ASP A 172 -11.86 -6.38 12.35
N ALA A 173 -12.17 -5.21 11.78
CA ALA A 173 -13.28 -5.04 10.84
C ALA A 173 -13.16 -5.95 9.59
N LEU A 174 -11.95 -6.32 9.18
CA LEU A 174 -11.72 -7.31 8.10
C LEU A 174 -12.31 -8.71 8.40
N ALA A 175 -12.53 -9.04 9.68
CA ALA A 175 -13.17 -10.32 10.04
C ALA A 175 -14.61 -10.41 9.54
N VAL A 176 -15.33 -9.28 9.49
CA VAL A 176 -16.70 -9.19 8.97
C VAL A 176 -16.71 -9.51 7.48
N VAL A 177 -15.80 -8.91 6.72
CA VAL A 177 -15.71 -9.16 5.28
C VAL A 177 -15.27 -10.58 4.96
N LYS A 178 -14.41 -11.18 5.78
CA LYS A 178 -14.05 -12.60 5.63
C LYS A 178 -15.28 -13.51 5.73
N ALA A 179 -16.18 -13.25 6.67
CA ALA A 179 -17.43 -14.02 6.80
C ALA A 179 -18.31 -13.84 5.55
N GLY A 180 -18.44 -12.60 5.07
CA GLY A 180 -19.15 -12.26 3.85
C GLY A 180 -18.61 -12.93 2.59
N ARG A 181 -17.29 -12.95 2.40
CA ARG A 181 -16.64 -13.59 1.25
C ARG A 181 -16.98 -15.07 1.14
N ASN A 182 -16.90 -15.82 2.24
CA ASN A 182 -17.18 -17.26 2.25
C ASN A 182 -18.63 -17.53 1.84
N VAL A 183 -19.54 -16.66 2.30
CA VAL A 183 -20.97 -16.69 1.99
C VAL A 183 -21.24 -16.48 0.49
N VAL A 184 -20.53 -15.55 -0.17
CA VAL A 184 -20.67 -15.26 -1.61
C VAL A 184 -20.02 -16.34 -2.48
N SER A 185 -18.94 -16.97 -2.00
CA SER A 185 -18.19 -17.99 -2.75
C SER A 185 -18.94 -19.33 -2.86
N HIS A 186 -19.89 -19.60 -1.95
CA HIS A 186 -20.60 -20.88 -1.88
C HIS A 186 -22.06 -20.85 -2.34
N ARG A 187 -22.66 -19.68 -2.64
CA ARG A 187 -24.05 -19.58 -3.11
C ARG A 187 -24.14 -18.85 -4.46
N SER A 188 -24.95 -19.40 -5.36
CA SER A 188 -25.36 -18.76 -6.61
C SER A 188 -26.47 -17.74 -6.31
N GLU A 189 -26.09 -16.46 -6.33
CA GLU A 189 -26.93 -15.27 -6.19
C GLU A 189 -27.56 -15.05 -4.80
N ARG A 190 -27.50 -13.80 -4.36
CA ARG A 190 -27.99 -13.34 -3.06
C ARG A 190 -29.07 -12.27 -3.27
N PRO A 191 -30.04 -12.16 -2.34
CA PRO A 191 -30.97 -11.04 -2.32
C PRO A 191 -30.23 -9.70 -2.32
N ASN A 192 -30.74 -8.72 -3.07
CA ASN A 192 -30.07 -7.44 -3.27
C ASN A 192 -29.85 -6.66 -1.96
N ASP A 193 -30.73 -6.83 -0.97
CA ASP A 193 -30.62 -6.19 0.35
C ASP A 193 -29.49 -6.77 1.21
N GLU A 194 -29.22 -8.08 1.11
CA GLU A 194 -28.06 -8.70 1.77
C GLU A 194 -26.77 -8.22 1.11
N VAL A 195 -26.73 -8.19 -0.23
CA VAL A 195 -25.56 -7.70 -1.00
C VAL A 195 -25.27 -6.23 -0.70
N ALA A 196 -26.31 -5.38 -0.63
CA ALA A 196 -26.16 -3.96 -0.31
C ALA A 196 -25.51 -3.76 1.06
N ARG A 197 -26.00 -4.45 2.10
CA ARG A 197 -25.39 -4.39 3.44
C ARG A 197 -23.93 -4.82 3.46
N MET A 198 -23.59 -5.86 2.69
CA MET A 198 -22.19 -6.31 2.60
C MET A 198 -21.31 -5.32 1.84
N ILE A 199 -21.86 -4.63 0.84
CA ILE A 199 -21.16 -3.52 0.18
C ILE A 199 -20.90 -2.38 1.17
N ASP A 200 -21.89 -2.03 2.00
CA ASP A 200 -21.75 -1.00 3.05
C ASP A 200 -20.67 -1.36 4.10
N GLU A 201 -20.36 -2.65 4.28
CA GLU A 201 -19.25 -3.12 5.13
C GLU A 201 -17.89 -3.07 4.41
N VAL A 202 -17.86 -3.31 3.10
CA VAL A 202 -16.62 -3.35 2.29
C VAL A 202 -16.15 -1.94 1.92
N ASP A 203 -17.06 -1.03 1.60
CA ASP A 203 -16.76 0.32 1.13
C ASP A 203 -15.86 1.12 2.09
N PRO A 204 -16.16 1.20 3.40
CA PRO A 204 -15.32 1.94 4.34
C PRO A 204 -13.90 1.40 4.44
N LEU A 205 -13.72 0.09 4.30
CA LEU A 205 -12.40 -0.55 4.37
C LEU A 205 -11.57 -0.25 3.12
N LEU A 206 -12.17 -0.32 1.94
CA LEU A 206 -11.49 0.06 0.69
C LEU A 206 -11.08 1.54 0.71
N GLU A 207 -11.93 2.42 1.25
CA GLU A 207 -11.60 3.83 1.46
C GLU A 207 -10.44 4.00 2.44
N GLN A 208 -10.43 3.27 3.56
CA GLN A 208 -9.36 3.31 4.54
C GLN A 208 -8.02 2.88 3.91
N PHE A 209 -8.00 1.83 3.10
CA PHE A 209 -6.81 1.42 2.34
C PHE A 209 -6.34 2.51 1.38
N ALA A 210 -7.24 3.07 0.56
CA ALA A 210 -6.90 4.10 -0.41
C ALA A 210 -6.33 5.35 0.28
N ALA A 211 -6.96 5.80 1.37
CA ALA A 211 -6.49 6.92 2.16
C ALA A 211 -5.10 6.63 2.75
N ALA A 212 -4.93 5.49 3.45
CA ALA A 212 -3.68 5.12 4.09
C ALA A 212 -2.49 5.08 3.12
N LEU A 213 -2.70 4.51 1.94
CA LEU A 213 -1.68 4.37 0.90
C LEU A 213 -1.27 5.69 0.25
N ARG A 214 -2.20 6.66 0.17
CA ARG A 214 -1.98 7.98 -0.44
C ARG A 214 -1.14 8.92 0.42
N HIS A 215 -1.21 8.76 1.74
CA HIS A 215 -0.70 9.75 2.69
C HIS A 215 0.75 9.54 3.13
N ILE A 216 1.47 8.55 2.59
CA ILE A 216 2.87 8.30 2.96
C ILE A 216 3.80 8.92 1.92
N PRO A 217 4.34 10.13 2.16
CA PRO A 217 5.14 10.85 1.18
C PRO A 217 6.49 10.19 0.94
N GLY A 218 7.07 10.49 -0.22
CA GLY A 218 8.45 10.15 -0.55
C GLY A 218 8.73 8.65 -0.66
N ARG A 219 7.71 7.80 -0.73
CA ARG A 219 7.89 6.35 -0.91
C ARG A 219 7.07 5.83 -2.07
N THR A 220 7.68 5.01 -2.90
CA THR A 220 7.02 4.48 -4.08
C THR A 220 7.56 3.10 -4.38
N VAL A 221 6.67 2.15 -4.63
CA VAL A 221 7.05 0.83 -5.13
C VAL A 221 7.37 0.95 -6.61
N MET A 222 8.51 0.38 -6.99
CA MET A 222 9.10 0.52 -8.31
C MET A 222 9.57 -0.82 -8.84
N ILE A 223 9.65 -0.92 -10.17
CA ILE A 223 10.29 -2.03 -10.87
C ILE A 223 11.60 -1.51 -11.46
N ALA A 224 12.71 -2.17 -11.12
CA ALA A 224 14.01 -1.86 -11.70
C ALA A 224 14.07 -2.32 -13.16
N ASP A 225 14.61 -1.49 -14.04
CA ASP A 225 14.77 -1.78 -15.46
C ASP A 225 16.26 -1.92 -15.78
N THR A 226 16.86 -0.84 -16.27
CA THR A 226 18.28 -0.80 -16.62
C THR A 226 19.14 -0.27 -15.49
N LEU A 227 20.31 -0.88 -15.33
CA LEU A 227 21.31 -0.55 -14.31
C LEU A 227 22.56 0.02 -14.99
N ARG A 228 23.04 1.17 -14.52
CA ARG A 228 24.36 1.70 -14.90
C ARG A 228 25.16 2.02 -13.65
N LEU A 229 26.40 1.55 -13.58
CA LEU A 229 27.30 1.91 -12.47
C LEU A 229 27.98 3.24 -12.79
N ASN A 230 27.78 4.25 -11.95
CA ASN A 230 28.51 5.52 -12.02
C ASN A 230 29.39 5.69 -10.77
N SER A 231 30.70 5.51 -10.94
CA SER A 231 31.82 5.89 -10.05
C SER A 231 31.80 5.43 -8.58
N LYS A 232 30.67 4.93 -8.05
CA LYS A 232 30.41 4.40 -6.70
C LYS A 232 28.93 4.00 -6.46
N ARG A 233 27.99 4.47 -7.29
CA ARG A 233 26.54 4.21 -7.11
C ARG A 233 25.91 3.64 -8.37
N TYR A 234 24.85 2.88 -8.17
CA TYR A 234 24.01 2.39 -9.26
C TYR A 234 23.00 3.46 -9.64
N VAL A 235 22.98 3.83 -10.92
CA VAL A 235 21.90 4.61 -11.54
C VAL A 235 20.92 3.61 -12.13
N VAL A 236 19.72 3.59 -11.58
CA VAL A 236 18.65 2.66 -11.93
C VAL A 236 17.60 3.44 -12.69
N ALA A 237 17.28 3.02 -13.92
CA ALA A 237 16.02 3.40 -14.54
C ALA A 237 14.92 2.54 -13.92
N ALA A 238 13.81 3.17 -13.53
CA ALA A 238 12.74 2.47 -12.85
C ALA A 238 11.35 2.92 -13.30
N PHE A 239 10.43 1.98 -13.18
CA PHE A 239 9.01 2.12 -13.46
C PHE A 239 8.24 2.32 -12.16
N ARG A 240 7.53 3.45 -12.01
CA ARG A 240 6.67 3.71 -10.84
C ARG A 240 5.39 2.90 -10.91
N MET A 241 5.17 1.98 -9.97
CA MET A 241 3.96 1.17 -9.94
C MET A 241 2.79 1.95 -9.34
N THR A 242 2.25 2.92 -10.07
CA THR A 242 1.11 3.75 -9.62
C THR A 242 0.05 3.92 -10.71
N GLY A 243 -1.21 4.07 -10.32
CA GLY A 243 -2.33 4.25 -11.25
C GLY A 243 -2.81 2.96 -11.90
N THR A 244 -3.65 3.09 -12.93
CA THR A 244 -4.29 1.96 -13.62
C THR A 244 -3.77 1.74 -15.05
N GLY A 245 -2.87 2.61 -15.51
CA GLY A 245 -2.34 2.60 -16.88
C GLY A 245 -1.01 1.85 -17.03
N PRO A 246 -0.49 1.77 -18.28
CA PRO A 246 0.84 1.22 -18.53
C PRO A 246 1.90 1.96 -17.74
N VAL A 247 2.86 1.22 -17.20
CA VAL A 247 3.94 1.82 -16.42
C VAL A 247 5.06 2.20 -17.38
N LEU A 248 5.22 3.49 -17.63
CA LEU A 248 6.32 4.01 -18.43
C LEU A 248 7.53 4.30 -17.53
N PRO A 249 8.78 4.22 -18.07
CA PRO A 249 9.96 4.57 -17.30
C PRO A 249 9.80 6.02 -16.84
N SER A 250 9.73 6.22 -15.53
CA SER A 250 9.28 7.48 -14.95
C SER A 250 10.24 8.01 -13.89
N ALA A 251 11.29 7.26 -13.57
CA ALA A 251 12.32 7.69 -12.65
C ALA A 251 13.70 7.21 -13.06
N LYS A 252 14.69 8.08 -12.86
CA LYS A 252 16.09 7.70 -12.67
C LYS A 252 16.40 7.89 -11.20
N LEU A 253 16.90 6.86 -10.55
CA LEU A 253 17.24 6.89 -9.13
C LEU A 253 18.65 6.41 -8.90
N THR A 254 19.24 6.81 -7.77
CA THR A 254 20.52 6.27 -7.34
C THR A 254 20.31 5.29 -6.21
N SER A 255 21.11 4.22 -6.19
CA SER A 255 21.04 3.19 -5.16
C SER A 255 22.45 2.78 -4.76
N SER A 256 22.64 2.54 -3.47
CA SER A 256 23.86 1.95 -2.90
C SER A 256 23.93 0.43 -3.15
N ILE A 257 22.79 -0.22 -3.33
CA ILE A 257 22.69 -1.63 -3.71
C ILE A 257 22.38 -1.78 -5.19
N SER A 258 22.78 -2.89 -5.80
CA SER A 258 22.48 -3.23 -7.19
C SER A 258 21.13 -3.95 -7.26
N PRO A 259 20.01 -3.33 -7.67
CA PRO A 259 18.78 -4.07 -7.89
C PRO A 259 18.97 -5.04 -9.05
N LYS A 260 18.42 -6.25 -8.94
CA LYS A 260 18.31 -7.15 -10.10
C LYS A 260 17.37 -6.52 -11.12
N GLU A 261 17.63 -6.70 -12.41
CA GLU A 261 16.71 -6.29 -13.48
C GLU A 261 15.32 -6.91 -13.22
N HIS A 262 14.28 -6.11 -13.41
CA HIS A 262 12.87 -6.44 -13.17
C HIS A 262 12.51 -6.76 -11.71
N SER A 263 13.43 -6.53 -10.75
CA SER A 263 13.12 -6.67 -9.34
C SER A 263 12.17 -5.56 -8.88
N VAL A 264 11.27 -5.93 -7.95
CA VAL A 264 10.37 -5.00 -7.30
C VAL A 264 11.01 -4.52 -6.00
N GLY A 265 10.96 -3.21 -5.75
CA GLY A 265 11.48 -2.62 -4.53
C GLY A 265 10.73 -1.37 -4.10
N LEU A 266 10.79 -1.07 -2.81
CA LEU A 266 10.31 0.18 -2.25
C LEU A 266 11.46 1.19 -2.30
N TYR A 267 11.23 2.30 -3.00
CA TYR A 267 12.18 3.40 -3.07
C TYR A 267 11.76 4.53 -2.13
N ARG A 268 12.71 5.07 -1.36
CA ARG A 268 12.53 6.26 -0.53
C ARG A 268 13.26 7.45 -1.13
N THR A 269 12.51 8.44 -1.61
CA THR A 269 13.05 9.71 -2.10
C THR A 269 13.87 10.40 -1.00
N GLY A 270 15.05 10.90 -1.36
CA GLY A 270 15.95 11.64 -0.47
C GLY A 270 16.93 10.79 0.35
N VAL A 271 16.68 9.48 0.49
CA VAL A 271 17.59 8.54 1.20
C VAL A 271 18.37 7.65 0.23
N ASP A 272 18.01 7.66 -1.06
CA ASP A 272 18.61 6.82 -2.12
C ASP A 272 18.66 5.33 -1.76
N SER A 273 17.68 4.88 -0.96
CA SER A 273 17.60 3.50 -0.47
C SER A 273 16.58 2.72 -1.27
N TRP A 274 17.04 1.71 -2.01
CA TRP A 274 16.21 0.65 -2.55
C TRP A 274 16.02 -0.41 -1.48
N ILE A 275 14.77 -0.75 -1.16
CA ILE A 275 14.42 -1.85 -0.26
C ILE A 275 13.87 -2.99 -1.12
N PRO A 276 14.60 -4.10 -1.31
CA PRO A 276 14.10 -5.22 -2.09
C PRO A 276 12.81 -5.79 -1.50
N ILE A 277 11.79 -5.97 -2.35
CA ILE A 277 10.54 -6.64 -1.98
C ILE A 277 10.56 -8.11 -2.46
N GLY A 278 11.38 -8.44 -3.46
CA GLY A 278 11.61 -9.82 -3.87
C GLY A 278 12.12 -10.70 -2.72
N PRO A 279 11.72 -11.97 -2.63
CA PRO A 279 10.86 -12.70 -3.56
C PRO A 279 9.36 -12.48 -3.34
N TRP A 280 8.94 -11.70 -2.34
CA TRP A 280 7.52 -11.60 -1.94
C TRP A 280 6.64 -10.93 -2.98
N MET A 281 7.23 -10.09 -3.83
CA MET A 281 6.62 -9.53 -5.02
C MET A 281 7.60 -9.60 -6.18
N THR A 282 7.09 -9.91 -7.37
CA THR A 282 7.86 -10.02 -8.60
C THR A 282 7.17 -9.28 -9.72
N ALA A 283 7.93 -8.85 -10.72
CA ALA A 283 7.41 -8.25 -11.93
C ALA A 283 7.99 -8.95 -13.16
N ARG A 284 7.14 -9.14 -14.16
CA ARG A 284 7.52 -9.68 -15.47
C ARG A 284 7.04 -8.74 -16.56
N PRO A 285 7.82 -8.52 -17.63
CA PRO A 285 7.32 -7.78 -18.79
C PRO A 285 6.04 -8.43 -19.34
N GLY A 286 5.05 -7.61 -19.67
CA GLY A 286 3.81 -8.04 -20.33
C GLY A 286 3.97 -8.19 -21.85
N LYS A 287 2.85 -8.30 -22.56
CA LYS A 287 2.86 -8.44 -24.03
C LYS A 287 3.10 -7.10 -24.72
N GLY A 288 2.58 -6.01 -24.15
CA GLY A 288 2.75 -4.65 -24.62
C GLY A 288 3.95 -3.91 -24.03
N ARG A 289 4.39 -2.85 -24.69
CA ARG A 289 5.46 -1.98 -24.20
C ARG A 289 5.01 -1.26 -22.92
N GLY A 290 5.77 -1.41 -21.84
CA GLY A 290 5.45 -0.82 -20.54
C GLY A 290 4.34 -1.54 -19.78
N GLU A 291 3.85 -2.67 -20.30
CA GLU A 291 3.02 -3.58 -19.53
C GLU A 291 3.89 -4.39 -18.59
N TRP A 292 3.43 -4.53 -17.36
CA TRP A 292 4.08 -5.34 -16.33
C TRP A 292 3.04 -6.24 -15.70
N GLN A 293 3.31 -7.54 -15.68
CA GLN A 293 2.59 -8.48 -14.84
C GLN A 293 3.29 -8.53 -13.49
N VAL A 294 2.65 -7.97 -12.48
CA VAL A 294 3.14 -8.00 -11.10
C VAL A 294 2.45 -9.14 -10.39
N SER A 295 3.21 -9.98 -9.70
CA SER A 295 2.68 -11.08 -8.91
C SER A 295 3.21 -11.04 -7.48
N VAL A 296 2.37 -11.46 -6.55
CA VAL A 296 2.68 -11.57 -5.12
C VAL A 296 2.72 -13.04 -4.72
N ILE A 297 3.55 -13.37 -3.73
CA ILE A 297 3.59 -14.71 -3.18
C ILE A 297 2.19 -15.11 -2.67
N ASP A 298 1.70 -16.28 -3.06
CA ASP A 298 0.41 -16.85 -2.65
C ASP A 298 0.59 -18.16 -1.88
N GLY A 299 1.83 -18.58 -1.64
CA GLY A 299 2.14 -19.71 -0.77
C GLY A 299 3.56 -20.23 -0.93
N VAL A 300 3.96 -21.05 0.04
CA VAL A 300 5.26 -21.72 0.08
C VAL A 300 5.04 -23.20 0.34
N THR A 301 5.55 -24.03 -0.56
CA THR A 301 5.65 -25.48 -0.34
C THR A 301 7.08 -25.84 -0.01
N GLN A 302 7.33 -26.31 1.21
CA GLN A 302 8.69 -26.68 1.63
C GLN A 302 9.26 -27.80 0.76
N GLY A 303 10.50 -27.63 0.34
CA GLY A 303 11.24 -28.67 -0.37
C GLY A 303 11.65 -29.81 0.56
N SER A 304 11.72 -31.02 0.03
CA SER A 304 12.31 -32.17 0.73
C SER A 304 13.83 -32.01 0.87
N ARG A 305 14.50 -32.94 1.57
CA ARG A 305 15.95 -32.88 1.80
C ARG A 305 16.69 -32.78 0.46
N GLY A 306 17.41 -31.67 0.27
CA GLY A 306 18.18 -31.40 -0.97
C GLY A 306 17.36 -30.77 -2.11
N ARG A 307 16.07 -30.45 -1.92
CA ARG A 307 15.28 -29.68 -2.89
C ARG A 307 14.90 -28.31 -2.33
N PRO A 308 14.97 -27.24 -3.14
CA PRO A 308 14.52 -25.92 -2.72
C PRO A 308 13.01 -25.90 -2.47
N ALA A 309 12.55 -24.96 -1.65
CA ALA A 309 11.15 -24.65 -1.50
C ALA A 309 10.55 -24.19 -2.84
N LYS A 310 9.26 -24.48 -3.06
CA LYS A 310 8.50 -23.93 -4.17
C LYS A 310 7.69 -22.73 -3.71
N LEU A 311 7.74 -21.67 -4.50
CA LEU A 311 7.02 -20.43 -4.28
C LEU A 311 5.87 -20.35 -5.29
N ALA A 312 4.64 -20.27 -4.80
CA ALA A 312 3.47 -20.02 -5.63
C ALA A 312 3.20 -18.51 -5.69
N TYR A 313 2.82 -18.02 -6.85
CA TYR A 313 2.56 -16.60 -7.10
C TYR A 313 1.17 -16.39 -7.69
N GLN A 314 0.51 -15.34 -7.21
CA GLN A 314 -0.76 -14.84 -7.74
C GLN A 314 -0.51 -13.49 -8.44
N PRO A 315 -0.80 -13.37 -9.74
CA PRO A 315 -0.81 -12.08 -10.42
C PRO A 315 -1.85 -11.13 -9.82
N PHE A 316 -1.52 -9.85 -9.74
CA PHE A 316 -2.52 -8.81 -9.49
C PHE A 316 -3.36 -8.61 -10.75
N GLY A 317 -4.68 -8.59 -10.57
CA GLY A 317 -5.62 -8.52 -11.69
C GLY A 317 -5.70 -9.80 -12.50
N GLU A 318 -5.52 -9.71 -13.81
CA GLU A 318 -5.69 -10.86 -14.71
C GLU A 318 -4.40 -11.65 -14.83
N GLY A 319 -4.52 -12.98 -14.77
CA GLY A 319 -3.42 -13.90 -15.00
C GLY A 319 -3.53 -15.19 -14.19
N ASP A 320 -2.87 -16.22 -14.70
CA ASP A 320 -2.84 -17.53 -14.06
C ASP A 320 -1.79 -17.56 -12.95
N LYS A 321 -2.11 -18.30 -11.88
CA LYS A 321 -1.14 -18.63 -10.85
C LYS A 321 0.02 -19.40 -11.46
N TRP A 322 1.22 -19.16 -10.94
CA TRP A 322 2.42 -19.85 -11.38
C TRP A 322 3.33 -20.17 -10.21
N GLU A 323 4.26 -21.11 -10.40
CA GLU A 323 5.21 -21.54 -9.38
C GLU A 323 6.65 -21.44 -9.89
N THR A 324 7.58 -21.26 -8.96
CA THR A 324 9.01 -21.40 -9.24
C THR A 324 9.73 -21.93 -8.00
N GLU A 325 10.96 -22.40 -8.20
CA GLU A 325 11.82 -22.78 -7.09
C GLU A 325 12.40 -21.52 -6.42
N ALA A 326 12.48 -21.53 -5.10
CA ALA A 326 13.19 -20.51 -4.35
C ALA A 326 14.68 -20.52 -4.74
N ASP A 327 15.26 -19.34 -4.91
CA ASP A 327 16.71 -19.23 -4.99
C ASP A 327 17.37 -19.60 -3.65
N GLU A 328 18.68 -19.77 -3.66
CA GLU A 328 19.42 -20.24 -2.48
C GLU A 328 19.18 -19.35 -1.26
N ASP A 329 19.27 -18.03 -1.42
CA ASP A 329 19.06 -17.05 -0.34
C ASP A 329 17.63 -17.16 0.22
N THR A 330 16.63 -17.27 -0.65
CA THR A 330 15.23 -17.42 -0.25
C THR A 330 14.96 -18.75 0.44
N ASP A 331 15.52 -19.84 -0.08
CA ASP A 331 15.36 -21.18 0.50
C ASP A 331 15.99 -21.24 1.90
N GLN A 332 17.20 -20.69 2.07
CA GLN A 332 17.85 -20.57 3.37
C GLN A 332 17.01 -19.74 4.35
N LEU A 333 16.47 -18.60 3.90
CA LEU A 333 15.60 -17.77 4.71
C LEU A 333 14.32 -18.49 5.17
N ILE A 334 13.69 -19.25 4.26
CA ILE A 334 12.51 -20.08 4.55
C ILE A 334 12.86 -21.16 5.57
N ARG A 335 13.96 -21.90 5.37
CA ARG A 335 14.41 -22.95 6.30
C ARG A 335 14.74 -22.39 7.68
N ARG A 336 15.43 -21.25 7.76
CA ARG A 336 15.71 -20.56 9.02
C ARG A 336 14.43 -20.17 9.74
N SER A 337 13.40 -19.78 9.01
CA SER A 337 12.11 -19.36 9.58
C SER A 337 11.27 -20.55 10.09
N THR A 338 11.56 -21.77 9.63
CA THR A 338 10.81 -22.99 9.96
C THR A 338 11.51 -23.87 10.98
N ALA A 339 12.84 -23.78 11.06
CA ALA A 339 13.65 -24.39 12.12
C ALA A 339 13.26 -23.81 13.49
N ARG A 340 12.54 -24.62 14.28
CA ARG A 340 12.25 -24.39 15.70
C ARG A 340 12.89 -25.47 16.53
#